data_AF-A0A8S3DZU5-F1
#
_entry.id   AF-A0A8S3DZU5-F1
#
_cell.length_a   1.000
_cell.length_b   1.000
_cell.length_c   1.000
_cell.angle_alpha   90.00
_cell.angle_beta   90.00
_cell.angle_gamma   90.00
#
_symmetry.space_group_name_H-M   'P 1'
#
loop_
_entity.id
_entity.type
_entity.pdbx_description
1 polymer ?
#
loop_
_entity_poly.entity_id
_entity_poly.type
_entity_poly.pdbx_seq_one_letter_code
_entity_poly.pdbx_strand_id
1 'polypeptide(L)'
;IFGYLNYLVKRDRRFIADILINGLHRLEYRGYDSSGIAFDGDNVNENSNSERTCILVRQKGKVEELEHAVKILSGINWEGEYTVHVGIAHTRWATHGEPNAVNSHPQRSDDLNQFVCVHNGIITNYKDIKQYL
;
A
#
# COMPACT_ATOMS: atom_id res chain seq x y z
N ILE A 1 -5.29 -6.62 -7.14
CA ILE A 1 -4.99 -5.17 -7.22
C ILE A 1 -6.27 -4.41 -7.00
N PHE A 2 -6.24 -3.44 -6.09
CA PHE A 2 -7.30 -2.48 -5.87
C PHE A 2 -6.68 -1.10 -5.66
N GLY A 3 -7.36 -0.04 -6.11
CA GLY A 3 -6.93 1.33 -5.91
C GLY A 3 -8.13 2.22 -5.64
N TYR A 4 -7.96 3.19 -4.76
CA TYR A 4 -8.98 4.17 -4.42
C TYR A 4 -8.40 5.57 -4.63
N LEU A 5 -9.15 6.41 -5.33
CA LEU A 5 -8.80 7.80 -5.55
C LEU A 5 -10.03 8.64 -5.23
N ASN A 6 -9.90 9.55 -4.27
CA ASN A 6 -10.86 10.63 -4.07
C ASN A 6 -10.29 11.92 -4.67
N TYR A 7 -11.13 12.61 -5.43
CA TYR A 7 -10.79 13.87 -6.07
C TYR A 7 -11.90 14.88 -5.81
N LEU A 8 -11.57 16.00 -5.17
CA LEU A 8 -12.53 17.01 -4.72
C LEU A 8 -13.63 16.42 -3.80
N VAL A 9 -13.29 15.35 -3.08
CA VAL A 9 -14.16 14.68 -2.12
C VAL A 9 -13.34 14.45 -0.86
N LYS A 10 -13.70 15.17 0.20
CA LYS A 10 -13.03 15.12 1.50
C LYS A 10 -13.24 13.76 2.15
N ARG A 11 -12.15 13.09 2.55
CA ARG A 11 -12.16 11.84 3.31
C ARG A 11 -11.07 11.86 4.38
N ASP A 12 -11.37 11.30 5.54
CA ASP A 12 -10.34 11.02 6.53
C ASP A 12 -9.52 9.78 6.16
N ARG A 13 -8.32 9.68 6.74
CA ARG A 13 -7.38 8.59 6.48
C ARG A 13 -7.95 7.23 6.88
N ARG A 14 -8.71 7.15 7.98
CA ARG A 14 -9.32 5.90 8.43
C ARG A 14 -10.25 5.33 7.36
N PHE A 15 -11.13 6.16 6.80
CA PHE A 15 -12.01 5.79 5.71
C PHE A 15 -11.24 5.30 4.48
N ILE A 16 -10.15 5.98 4.11
CA ILE A 16 -9.30 5.57 2.99
C ILE A 16 -8.70 4.18 3.24
N ALA A 17 -8.08 3.96 4.40
CA ALA A 17 -7.47 2.68 4.76
C ALA A 17 -8.52 1.55 4.81
N ASP A 18 -9.68 1.81 5.41
CA ASP A 18 -10.79 0.85 5.48
C ASP A 18 -11.31 0.49 4.09
N ILE A 19 -11.44 1.46 3.18
CA ILE A 19 -11.83 1.17 1.78
C ILE A 19 -10.80 0.27 1.10
N LEU A 20 -9.51 0.53 1.28
CA LEU A 20 -8.45 -0.29 0.68
C LEU A 20 -8.51 -1.73 1.20
N ILE A 21 -8.62 -1.91 2.51
CA ILE A 21 -8.72 -3.23 3.16
C ILE A 21 -9.99 -3.96 2.73
N ASN A 22 -11.14 -3.29 2.73
CA ASN A 22 -12.41 -3.87 2.25
C ASN A 22 -12.33 -4.25 0.77
N GLY A 23 -11.61 -3.49 -0.05
CA GLY A 23 -11.29 -3.85 -1.43
C GLY A 23 -10.50 -5.14 -1.51
N LEU A 24 -9.53 -5.36 -0.62
CA LEU A 24 -8.73 -6.60 -0.57
C LEU A 24 -9.53 -7.81 -0.09
N HIS A 25 -10.42 -7.67 0.88
CA HIS A 25 -11.33 -8.75 1.32
C HIS A 25 -12.13 -9.33 0.15
N ARG A 26 -12.56 -8.47 -0.78
CA ARG A 26 -13.28 -8.90 -2.00
C ARG A 26 -12.39 -9.61 -3.03
N LEU A 27 -11.07 -9.51 -2.91
CA LEU A 27 -10.09 -10.08 -3.82
C LEU A 27 -9.31 -11.26 -3.21
N GLU A 28 -9.53 -11.58 -1.93
CA GLU A 28 -8.77 -12.58 -1.19
C GLU A 28 -8.85 -13.99 -1.82
N TYR A 29 -9.97 -14.31 -2.47
CA TYR A 29 -10.12 -15.56 -3.23
C TYR A 29 -9.12 -15.74 -4.38
N ARG A 30 -8.44 -14.66 -4.81
CA ARG A 30 -7.42 -14.68 -5.88
C ARG A 30 -5.98 -14.77 -5.37
N GLY A 31 -5.76 -14.74 -4.05
CA GLY A 31 -4.43 -14.81 -3.45
C GLY A 31 -4.45 -14.37 -1.99
N TYR A 32 -3.80 -15.14 -1.13
CA TYR A 32 -3.87 -14.97 0.34
C TYR A 32 -2.53 -15.26 1.05
N ASP A 33 -1.43 -15.36 0.30
CA ASP A 33 -0.13 -15.62 0.90
C ASP A 33 0.41 -14.39 1.65
N SER A 34 0.04 -13.20 1.14
CA SER A 34 0.39 -11.91 1.73
C SER A 34 -0.42 -10.77 1.12
N SER A 35 -0.46 -9.63 1.80
CA SER A 35 -1.15 -8.43 1.34
C SER A 35 -0.48 -7.14 1.82
N GLY A 36 -0.84 -6.02 1.21
CA GLY A 36 -0.36 -4.70 1.64
C GLY A 36 -1.14 -3.53 1.04
N ILE A 37 -1.00 -2.38 1.69
CA ILE A 37 -1.57 -1.10 1.28
C ILE A 37 -0.51 0.00 1.33
N ALA A 38 -0.67 1.01 0.48
CA ALA A 38 0.06 2.28 0.56
C ALA A 38 -0.91 3.46 0.48
N PHE A 39 -0.64 4.48 1.29
CA PHE A 39 -1.42 5.72 1.38
C PHE A 39 -0.54 6.85 1.93
N ASP A 40 -0.88 8.09 1.59
CA ASP A 40 -0.17 9.27 2.10
C ASP A 40 -0.16 9.36 3.64
N GLY A 41 1.00 9.72 4.19
CA GLY A 41 1.19 10.11 5.58
C GLY A 41 0.73 11.53 5.86
N ASP A 42 1.04 12.03 7.05
CA ASP A 42 0.53 13.33 7.51
C ASP A 42 0.84 14.45 6.52
N ASN A 43 -0.20 15.19 6.14
CA ASN A 43 -0.06 16.41 5.36
C ASN A 43 0.73 17.40 6.21
N VAL A 44 2.00 17.57 5.88
CA VAL A 44 2.71 18.76 6.30
C VAL A 44 2.12 19.91 5.48
N ASN A 45 1.66 20.95 6.18
CA ASN A 45 0.90 22.12 5.69
C ASN A 45 0.95 22.38 4.17
N GLU A 46 -0.18 22.74 3.55
CA GLU A 46 -0.28 23.11 2.12
C GLU A 46 0.73 24.19 1.66
N ASN A 47 1.29 24.96 2.60
CA ASN A 47 2.28 26.00 2.38
C ASN A 47 3.72 25.61 2.74
N SER A 48 3.98 24.38 3.16
CA SER A 48 5.34 23.90 3.41
C SER A 48 5.82 23.03 2.24
N ASN A 49 7.04 23.28 1.78
CA ASN A 49 7.75 22.41 0.84
C ASN A 49 8.17 21.06 1.48
N SER A 50 7.50 20.64 2.55
CA SER A 50 7.84 19.39 3.21
C SER A 50 7.31 18.23 2.38
N GLU A 51 8.17 17.25 2.15
CA GLU A 51 7.84 16.08 1.36
C GLU A 51 6.64 15.34 1.97
N ARG A 52 5.60 15.15 1.16
CA ARG A 52 4.51 14.24 1.49
C ARG A 52 5.11 12.85 1.65
N THR A 53 4.91 12.25 2.81
CA THR A 53 5.42 10.90 3.08
C THR A 53 4.41 9.87 2.57
N CYS A 54 4.88 8.71 2.14
CA CYS A 54 4.03 7.57 1.81
C CYS A 54 4.17 6.53 2.92
N ILE A 55 3.05 6.11 3.52
CA ILE A 55 3.00 5.02 4.49
C ILE A 55 2.77 3.71 3.73
N LEU A 56 3.59 2.71 4.04
CA LEU A 56 3.52 1.37 3.45
C LEU A 56 3.32 0.34 4.54
N VAL A 57 2.22 -0.40 4.48
CA VAL A 57 1.88 -1.47 5.43
C VAL A 57 1.74 -2.77 4.66
N ARG A 58 2.49 -3.79 5.06
CA ARG A 58 2.56 -5.08 4.37
C ARG A 58 2.62 -6.20 5.39
N GLN A 59 1.90 -7.27 5.13
CA GLN A 59 1.81 -8.40 6.05
C GLN A 59 1.73 -9.73 5.33
N LYS A 60 2.39 -10.75 5.89
CA LYS A 60 2.25 -12.14 5.47
C LYS A 60 0.90 -12.68 5.94
N GLY A 61 0.28 -13.52 5.12
CA GLY A 61 -0.98 -14.17 5.42
C GLY A 61 -2.19 -13.45 4.81
N LYS A 62 -3.35 -13.73 5.41
CA LYS A 62 -4.65 -13.23 4.99
C LYS A 62 -4.78 -11.72 5.18
N VAL A 63 -5.81 -11.13 4.56
CA VAL A 63 -6.11 -9.70 4.66
C VAL A 63 -6.38 -9.29 6.12
N GLU A 64 -6.91 -10.19 6.94
CA GLU A 64 -7.13 -9.96 8.38
C GLU A 64 -5.84 -9.59 9.14
N GLU A 65 -4.71 -10.21 8.80
CA GLU A 65 -3.41 -9.91 9.42
C GLU A 65 -2.96 -8.48 9.09
N LEU A 66 -3.17 -8.05 7.85
CA LEU A 66 -2.90 -6.68 7.42
C LEU A 66 -3.83 -5.70 8.12
N GLU A 67 -5.11 -6.04 8.23
CA GLU A 67 -6.10 -5.21 8.93
C GLU A 67 -5.71 -4.98 10.39
N HIS A 68 -5.26 -6.03 11.09
CA HIS A 68 -4.76 -5.91 12.45
C HIS A 68 -3.50 -5.03 12.52
N ALA A 69 -2.54 -5.24 11.61
CA ALA A 69 -1.32 -4.41 11.53
C ALA A 69 -1.64 -2.93 11.31
N VAL A 70 -2.65 -2.62 10.47
CA VAL A 70 -3.10 -1.25 10.22
C VAL A 70 -3.71 -0.63 11.47
N LYS A 71 -4.54 -1.37 12.22
CA LYS A 71 -5.21 -0.88 13.44
C LYS A 71 -4.24 -0.53 14.57
N ILE A 72 -3.11 -1.24 14.68
CA ILE A 72 -2.12 -1.04 15.75
C ILE A 72 -1.00 -0.06 15.41
N LEU A 73 -1.00 0.52 14.19
CA LEU A 73 -0.02 1.54 13.80
C LEU A 73 -0.12 2.77 14.72
N SER A 74 0.99 3.08 15.38
CA SER A 74 1.15 4.26 16.23
C SER A 74 1.73 5.43 15.44
N GLY A 75 1.55 6.66 15.95
CA GLY A 75 2.11 7.87 15.32
C GLY A 75 1.39 8.31 14.04
N ILE A 76 0.22 7.74 13.73
CA ILE A 76 -0.59 8.08 12.55
C ILE A 76 -1.80 8.91 12.98
N ASN A 77 -1.98 10.10 12.39
CA ASN A 77 -3.22 10.85 12.54
C ASN A 77 -4.34 10.26 11.66
N TRP A 78 -5.09 9.30 12.20
CA TRP A 78 -6.20 8.65 11.48
C TRP A 78 -7.35 9.58 11.10
N GLU A 79 -7.45 10.75 11.74
CA GLU A 79 -8.47 11.77 11.47
C GLU A 79 -7.97 12.83 10.47
N GLY A 80 -6.73 12.69 9.97
CA GLY A 80 -6.19 13.55 8.93
C GLY A 80 -7.04 13.45 7.65
N GLU A 81 -7.46 14.60 7.13
CA GLU A 81 -8.38 14.69 6.01
C GLU A 81 -7.67 15.04 4.70
N TYR A 82 -8.18 14.47 3.61
CA TYR A 82 -7.68 14.67 2.26
C TYR A 82 -8.82 14.99 1.32
N THR A 83 -8.72 16.12 0.64
CA THR A 83 -9.63 16.48 -0.47
C THR A 83 -9.26 15.76 -1.77
N VAL A 84 -7.97 15.48 -1.95
CA VAL A 84 -7.41 14.69 -3.05
C VAL A 84 -6.42 13.69 -2.47
N HIS A 85 -6.60 12.41 -2.76
CA HIS A 85 -5.72 11.32 -2.30
C HIS A 85 -5.78 10.13 -3.24
N VAL A 86 -4.68 9.38 -3.30
CA VAL A 86 -4.61 8.08 -3.97
C VAL A 86 -4.06 7.03 -3.00
N GLY A 87 -4.78 5.92 -2.88
CA GLY A 87 -4.36 4.74 -2.13
C GLY A 87 -4.33 3.52 -3.04
N ILE A 88 -3.37 2.64 -2.82
CA ILE A 88 -3.23 1.38 -3.58
C ILE A 88 -3.13 0.19 -2.64
N ALA A 89 -3.64 -0.95 -3.09
CA ALA A 89 -3.75 -2.16 -2.29
C ALA A 89 -3.50 -3.41 -3.15
N HIS A 90 -2.89 -4.43 -2.54
CA HIS A 90 -2.59 -5.69 -3.21
C HIS A 90 -2.77 -6.90 -2.31
N THR A 91 -3.36 -7.96 -2.87
CA THR A 91 -3.24 -9.33 -2.40
C THR A 91 -2.33 -10.10 -3.35
N ARG A 92 -1.38 -10.85 -2.80
CA ARG A 92 -0.34 -11.55 -3.55
C ARG A 92 -0.50 -13.06 -3.42
N TRP A 93 -0.49 -13.73 -4.56
CA TRP A 93 -0.16 -15.16 -4.68
C TRP A 93 1.33 -15.26 -5.04
N ALA A 94 2.13 -15.87 -4.19
CA ALA A 94 3.57 -15.93 -4.38
C ALA A 94 3.95 -16.91 -5.51
N THR A 95 4.56 -16.39 -6.58
CA THR A 95 5.17 -17.21 -7.66
C THR A 95 6.70 -17.25 -7.59
N HIS A 96 7.32 -16.19 -7.06
CA HIS A 96 8.77 -16.07 -6.84
C HIS A 96 9.04 -15.54 -5.44
N GLY A 97 9.96 -16.15 -4.71
CA GLY A 97 10.29 -15.77 -3.34
C GLY A 97 9.20 -16.16 -2.33
N GLU A 98 9.63 -16.40 -1.09
CA GLU A 98 8.71 -16.81 -0.03
C GLU A 98 7.68 -15.70 0.31
N PRO A 99 6.50 -16.06 0.83
CA PRO A 99 5.58 -15.10 1.41
C PRO A 99 6.18 -14.46 2.68
N ASN A 100 6.48 -13.17 2.61
CA ASN A 100 6.89 -12.33 3.74
C ASN A 100 6.54 -10.86 3.45
N ALA A 101 6.62 -9.98 4.45
CA ALA A 101 6.28 -8.57 4.29
C ALA A 101 7.15 -7.84 3.24
N VAL A 102 8.44 -8.21 3.10
CA VAL A 102 9.38 -7.60 2.15
C VAL A 102 9.00 -7.91 0.69
N ASN A 103 8.60 -9.15 0.42
CA ASN A 103 8.18 -9.62 -0.90
C ASN A 103 6.72 -9.25 -1.22
N SER A 104 5.96 -8.81 -0.24
CA SER A 104 4.59 -8.32 -0.41
C SER A 104 4.59 -7.00 -1.17
N HIS A 105 3.53 -6.77 -1.93
CA HIS A 105 3.30 -5.49 -2.59
C HIS A 105 2.46 -4.58 -1.67
N PRO A 106 2.50 -3.24 -1.85
CA PRO A 106 3.29 -2.49 -2.82
C PRO A 106 4.82 -2.61 -2.65
N GLN A 107 5.56 -2.69 -3.76
CA GLN A 107 7.03 -2.60 -3.79
C GLN A 107 7.45 -1.13 -3.89
N ARG A 108 8.57 -0.76 -3.28
CA ARG A 108 9.08 0.63 -3.20
C ARG A 108 10.40 0.80 -3.99
N SER A 109 10.65 2.01 -4.50
CA SER A 109 11.91 2.36 -5.18
C SER A 109 13.09 2.55 -4.23
N ASP A 110 12.84 3.11 -3.06
CA ASP A 110 13.84 3.55 -2.09
C ASP A 110 13.25 3.56 -0.67
N ASP A 111 14.05 3.86 0.34
CA ASP A 111 13.62 3.84 1.74
C ASP A 111 12.63 4.95 2.11
N LEU A 112 12.52 6.00 1.28
CA LEU A 112 11.58 7.12 1.44
C LEU A 112 10.25 6.88 0.71
N ASN A 113 10.11 5.75 0.00
CA ASN A 113 8.93 5.38 -0.78
C ASN A 113 8.58 6.40 -1.87
N GLN A 114 9.57 7.02 -2.55
CA GLN A 114 9.30 8.02 -3.59
C GLN A 114 8.41 7.48 -4.72
N PHE A 115 8.58 6.19 -5.06
CA PHE A 115 7.68 5.46 -5.94
C PHE A 115 7.25 4.15 -5.29
N VAL A 116 5.95 3.83 -5.42
CA VAL A 116 5.38 2.55 -5.00
C VAL A 116 4.55 1.92 -6.12
N CYS A 117 4.62 0.59 -6.24
CA CYS A 117 3.96 -0.13 -7.33
C CYS A 117 3.35 -1.46 -6.87
N VAL A 118 2.18 -1.79 -7.44
CA VAL A 118 1.51 -3.09 -7.32
C VAL A 118 1.46 -3.76 -8.69
N HIS A 119 1.64 -5.07 -8.75
CA HIS A 119 1.77 -5.78 -10.01
C HIS A 119 1.16 -7.19 -9.93
N ASN A 120 0.42 -7.56 -10.98
CA ASN A 120 -0.09 -8.90 -11.21
C ASN A 120 0.48 -9.38 -12.53
N GLY A 121 1.31 -10.42 -12.49
CA GLY A 121 1.99 -10.94 -13.67
C GLY A 121 3.40 -11.41 -13.35
N ILE A 122 4.21 -11.61 -14.39
CA ILE A 122 5.62 -11.98 -14.29
C ILE A 122 6.43 -11.05 -15.18
N ILE A 123 7.46 -10.42 -14.63
CA ILE A 123 8.48 -9.69 -15.41
C ILE A 123 9.54 -10.73 -15.82
N THR A 124 9.48 -11.21 -17.06
CA THR A 124 10.28 -12.35 -17.52
C THR A 124 11.78 -12.08 -17.59
N ASN A 125 12.18 -10.81 -17.73
CA ASN A 125 13.56 -10.35 -17.80
C ASN A 125 14.01 -9.58 -16.54
N TYR A 126 13.39 -9.81 -15.38
CA TYR A 126 13.72 -9.05 -14.16
C TYR A 126 15.19 -9.20 -13.72
N LYS A 127 15.86 -10.31 -14.08
CA LYS A 127 17.27 -10.54 -13.76
C LYS A 127 18.18 -9.54 -14.47
N ASP A 128 17.93 -9.28 -15.75
CA ASP A 128 18.73 -8.34 -16.55
C ASP A 128 18.51 -6.91 -16.05
N ILE A 129 17.25 -6.55 -15.76
CA ILE A 129 16.90 -5.24 -15.18
C ILE A 129 17.57 -5.05 -13.82
N LYS A 130 17.54 -6.08 -12.96
CA LYS A 130 18.17 -6.04 -11.63
C LYS A 130 19.70 -5.97 -11.69
N GLN A 131 20.33 -6.47 -12.76
CA GLN A 131 21.77 -6.34 -12.95
C GLN A 131 22.15 -4.94 -13.46
N TYR A 132 21.27 -4.30 -14.23
CA TYR A 132 21.48 -2.97 -14.78
C TYR A 132 21.32 -1.85 -13.74
N LEU A 133 20.34 -1.96 -12.84
CA LEU A 133 20.05 -1.03 -11.75
C LEU A 133 20.90 -1.30 -10.51
#